data_AF-A0A931X2A2-F1
#
_entry.id   AF-A0A931X2A2-F1
#
_cell.length_a   1.000
_cell.length_b   1.000
_cell.length_c   1.000
_cell.angle_alpha   90.00
_cell.angle_beta   90.00
_cell.angle_gamma   90.00
#
_symmetry.space_group_name_H-M   'P 1'
#
loop_
_entity.id
_entity.type
_entity.pdbx_description
1 polymer ?
#
loop_
_entity_poly.entity_id
_entity_poly.type
_entity_poly.pdbx_seq_one_letter_code
_entity_poly.pdbx_strand_id
1 'polypeptide(L)'
;MNRRWHRLVLIAGLVAVVAAPVVAQKAPAAPQSGTAAPADTTTAAPGKEGEFDIEQNLEDVLQQQPVGADSYRYDSQGRRDPFRSLIGPRQSLGEGERPPGVPGFLVDEIDLAGVVKTKQGLVAMIKGPDNKGYLVRVGDKVFDGELIRIAQGSIVFRQEVNDPTQIERYKEVVKELVPQTVKK
;
A
#
# COMPACT_ATOMS: atom_id res chain seq x y z
N MET A 1 55.27 16.35 -9.33
CA MET A 1 55.56 15.74 -8.03
C MET A 1 54.84 14.40 -7.98
N ASN A 2 55.57 13.30 -8.18
CA ASN A 2 54.97 12.07 -8.72
C ASN A 2 55.11 10.95 -7.68
N ARG A 3 54.00 10.38 -7.19
CA ARG A 3 54.03 9.13 -6.40
C ARG A 3 52.96 8.17 -6.88
N ARG A 4 53.34 7.38 -7.89
CA ARG A 4 52.65 6.12 -8.25
C ARG A 4 53.08 5.06 -7.26
N TRP A 5 52.14 4.47 -6.52
CA TRP A 5 52.37 3.19 -5.84
C TRP A 5 51.67 2.08 -6.62
N HIS A 6 52.41 1.01 -6.88
CA HIS A 6 52.05 -0.09 -7.78
C HIS A 6 52.14 -1.41 -7.01
N ARG A 7 51.17 -2.32 -7.29
CA ARG A 7 51.36 -3.80 -7.30
C ARG A 7 51.58 -4.47 -5.91
N LEU A 8 51.27 -5.76 -5.68
CA LEU A 8 50.36 -6.79 -6.26
C LEU A 8 50.34 -7.99 -5.25
N VAL A 9 49.87 -9.17 -5.68
CA VAL A 9 49.85 -10.51 -5.01
C VAL A 9 48.58 -10.76 -4.19
N LEU A 10 47.62 -11.63 -4.54
CA LEU A 10 47.55 -13.01 -5.09
C LEU A 10 47.73 -14.16 -4.07
N ILE A 11 46.59 -14.68 -3.60
CA ILE A 11 46.33 -16.09 -3.21
C ILE A 11 44.86 -16.34 -3.64
N ALA A 12 44.42 -17.26 -4.52
CA ALA A 12 44.86 -18.58 -5.01
C ALA A 12 44.33 -19.78 -4.19
N GLY A 13 43.30 -20.45 -4.73
CA GLY A 13 42.73 -21.72 -4.23
C GLY A 13 41.30 -21.60 -3.66
N LEU A 14 40.43 -22.61 -3.72
CA LEU A 14 40.56 -23.92 -4.41
C LEU A 14 39.17 -24.62 -4.52
N VAL A 15 38.83 -25.13 -5.71
CA VAL A 15 37.92 -26.27 -6.00
C VAL A 15 36.41 -26.17 -5.66
N ALA A 16 35.61 -26.82 -6.52
CA ALA A 16 34.15 -26.88 -6.51
C ALA A 16 33.64 -28.34 -6.50
N VAL A 17 32.47 -28.56 -5.88
CA VAL A 17 31.51 -29.68 -6.04
C VAL A 17 30.15 -29.08 -5.64
N VAL A 18 29.14 -28.81 -6.48
CA VAL A 18 28.35 -29.64 -7.42
C VAL A 18 27.58 -30.78 -6.76
N ALA A 19 26.33 -30.52 -6.33
CA ALA A 19 25.20 -31.46 -6.47
C ALA A 19 23.84 -30.75 -6.32
N ALA A 20 22.92 -31.07 -7.23
CA ALA A 20 21.61 -30.50 -7.52
C ALA A 20 20.53 -30.63 -6.39
N PRO A 21 19.36 -29.94 -6.50
CA PRO A 21 18.38 -29.83 -5.41
C PRO A 21 17.39 -31.00 -5.36
N VAL A 22 16.88 -31.30 -4.15
CA VAL A 22 15.72 -32.17 -3.98
C VAL A 22 14.44 -31.43 -4.37
N VAL A 23 13.82 -31.90 -5.45
CA VAL A 23 12.49 -31.49 -5.89
C VAL A 23 11.44 -32.15 -4.99
N ALA A 24 10.65 -31.33 -4.29
CA ALA A 24 9.42 -31.76 -3.60
C ALA A 24 8.24 -30.93 -4.14
N GLN A 25 7.90 -31.16 -5.41
CA GLN A 25 6.88 -30.40 -6.13
C GLN A 25 5.47 -30.92 -5.76
N LYS A 26 4.81 -30.28 -4.79
CA LYS A 26 3.43 -30.60 -4.42
C LYS A 26 2.45 -30.01 -5.46
N ALA A 27 2.06 -30.83 -6.43
CA ALA A 27 0.98 -30.52 -7.37
C ALA A 27 -0.41 -30.66 -6.69
N PRO A 28 -1.45 -29.92 -7.13
CA PRO A 28 -2.73 -29.84 -6.45
C PRO A 28 -3.69 -30.98 -6.84
N ALA A 29 -4.48 -31.45 -5.87
CA ALA A 29 -5.61 -32.35 -6.13
C ALA A 29 -6.84 -31.54 -6.58
N ALA A 30 -7.42 -31.93 -7.71
CA ALA A 30 -8.68 -31.39 -8.25
C ALA A 30 -9.91 -32.08 -7.59
N PRO A 31 -11.13 -31.49 -7.69
CA PRO A 31 -12.23 -31.82 -6.80
C PRO A 31 -12.99 -33.09 -7.19
N GLN A 32 -13.53 -33.79 -6.18
CA GLN A 32 -14.52 -34.85 -6.38
C GLN A 32 -15.88 -34.40 -5.86
N SER A 33 -16.77 -34.04 -6.80
CA SER A 33 -18.21 -33.92 -6.54
C SER A 33 -18.83 -35.31 -6.60
N GLY A 34 -19.47 -35.76 -5.52
CA GLY A 34 -20.22 -37.02 -5.45
C GLY A 34 -21.69 -36.75 -5.15
N THR A 35 -22.56 -36.97 -6.13
CA THR A 35 -24.00 -36.71 -6.06
C THR A 35 -24.75 -37.73 -5.20
N ALA A 36 -25.63 -37.25 -4.31
CA ALA A 36 -26.79 -38.01 -3.84
C ALA A 36 -27.96 -37.06 -3.53
N ALA A 37 -29.05 -37.25 -4.26
CA ALA A 37 -30.39 -36.68 -4.08
C ALA A 37 -31.40 -37.78 -4.51
N PRO A 38 -32.73 -37.62 -4.42
CA PRO A 38 -33.53 -36.61 -3.72
C PRO A 38 -34.20 -37.28 -2.47
N ALA A 39 -35.32 -36.86 -1.86
CA ALA A 39 -36.27 -35.75 -2.05
C ALA A 39 -36.95 -35.42 -0.70
N ASP A 40 -37.62 -34.26 -0.61
CA ASP A 40 -39.03 -34.23 -0.23
C ASP A 40 -39.70 -32.95 -0.76
N THR A 41 -40.97 -33.02 -1.15
CA THR A 41 -41.69 -31.95 -1.88
C THR A 41 -42.95 -31.52 -1.15
N THR A 42 -43.14 -30.21 -1.00
CA THR A 42 -44.44 -29.52 -0.85
C THR A 42 -44.18 -28.04 -1.19
N THR A 43 -44.41 -27.59 -2.43
CA THR A 43 -45.71 -27.16 -2.99
C THR A 43 -46.17 -25.79 -2.48
N ALA A 44 -46.01 -24.76 -3.31
CA ALA A 44 -46.89 -23.59 -3.38
C ALA A 44 -46.96 -23.13 -4.86
N ALA A 45 -48.17 -23.01 -5.39
CA ALA A 45 -48.45 -22.77 -6.81
C ALA A 45 -48.63 -21.25 -7.12
N PRO A 46 -48.66 -20.82 -8.40
CA PRO A 46 -48.37 -19.44 -8.77
C PRO A 46 -49.55 -18.48 -8.63
N GLY A 47 -49.26 -17.21 -8.30
CA GLY A 47 -50.23 -16.14 -8.14
C GLY A 47 -49.89 -14.91 -8.99
N LYS A 48 -50.36 -14.92 -10.24
CA LYS A 48 -50.66 -13.79 -11.16
C LYS A 48 -49.77 -12.55 -11.15
N GLU A 49 -49.21 -12.29 -12.33
CA GLU A 49 -48.85 -10.95 -12.80
C GLU A 49 -50.06 -10.00 -12.69
N GLY A 50 -49.82 -8.79 -12.20
CA GLY A 50 -50.76 -7.69 -12.19
C GLY A 50 -50.03 -6.42 -12.63
N GLU A 51 -50.64 -5.67 -13.54
CA GLU A 51 -50.12 -4.39 -14.04
C GLU A 51 -49.99 -3.41 -12.86
N PHE A 52 -48.80 -2.84 -12.64
CA PHE A 52 -48.55 -1.88 -11.55
C PHE A 52 -48.55 -0.45 -12.10
N ASP A 53 -49.62 0.29 -11.87
CA ASP A 53 -49.68 1.74 -12.10
C ASP A 53 -48.73 2.48 -11.15
N ILE A 54 -47.56 2.86 -11.67
CA ILE A 54 -46.44 3.42 -10.90
C ILE A 54 -46.84 4.72 -10.17
N GLU A 55 -47.70 5.54 -10.76
CA GLU A 55 -48.14 6.81 -10.18
C GLU A 55 -48.97 6.61 -8.90
N GLN A 56 -49.93 5.67 -8.89
CA GLN A 56 -50.74 5.40 -7.70
C GLN A 56 -49.91 4.77 -6.57
N ASN A 57 -48.90 3.97 -6.91
CA ASN A 57 -47.98 3.41 -5.93
C ASN A 57 -47.07 4.48 -5.30
N LEU A 58 -46.64 5.48 -6.08
CA LEU A 58 -45.79 6.57 -5.61
C LEU A 58 -46.53 7.50 -4.64
N GLU A 59 -47.77 7.89 -4.97
CA GLU A 59 -48.62 8.70 -4.09
C GLU A 59 -48.87 8.01 -2.74
N ASP A 60 -49.18 6.70 -2.73
CA ASP A 60 -49.39 5.91 -1.52
C ASP A 60 -48.11 5.79 -0.66
N VAL A 61 -46.93 5.60 -1.29
CA VAL A 61 -45.63 5.58 -0.59
C VAL A 61 -45.26 6.95 0.01
N LEU A 62 -45.63 8.06 -0.64
CA LEU A 62 -45.44 9.42 -0.09
C LEU A 62 -46.43 9.76 1.02
N GLN A 63 -47.63 9.18 1.01
CA GLN A 63 -48.67 9.42 2.01
C GLN A 63 -48.54 8.49 3.23
N GLN A 64 -47.93 7.31 3.06
CA GLN A 64 -47.49 6.41 4.12
C GLN A 64 -46.21 6.91 4.82
N GLN A 65 -46.12 8.22 5.09
CA GLN A 65 -45.04 8.79 5.90
C GLN A 65 -45.23 8.32 7.36
N PRO A 66 -44.36 7.45 7.91
CA PRO A 66 -44.56 6.96 9.27
C PRO A 66 -44.33 8.11 10.25
N VAL A 67 -45.43 8.54 10.89
CA VAL A 67 -45.43 9.50 12.01
C VAL A 67 -44.83 8.84 13.25
N GLY A 68 -43.52 8.65 13.20
CA GLY A 68 -42.75 7.79 14.08
C GLY A 68 -41.35 7.60 13.52
N ALA A 69 -40.64 8.71 13.31
CA ALA A 69 -39.22 8.68 12.96
C ALA A 69 -38.37 8.30 14.19
N ASP A 70 -38.59 7.08 14.71
CA ASP A 70 -37.62 6.37 15.51
C ASP A 70 -36.41 6.12 14.60
N SER A 71 -35.49 7.09 14.60
CA SER A 71 -34.29 7.05 13.77
C SER A 71 -33.54 5.77 14.09
N TYR A 72 -33.49 4.83 13.14
CA TYR A 72 -32.85 3.53 13.35
C TYR A 72 -31.36 3.72 13.63
N ARG A 73 -31.03 3.77 14.92
CA ARG A 73 -29.69 4.09 15.41
C ARG A 73 -29.02 2.80 15.80
N TYR A 74 -27.99 2.43 15.05
CA TYR A 74 -27.23 1.22 15.30
C TYR A 74 -26.60 1.24 16.69
N ASP A 75 -27.13 0.41 17.60
CA ASP A 75 -26.54 0.15 18.90
C ASP A 75 -25.62 -1.08 18.81
N SER A 76 -24.34 -0.85 19.05
CA SER A 76 -23.32 -1.88 18.99
C SER A 76 -23.31 -2.81 20.21
N GLN A 77 -23.99 -2.47 21.32
CA GLN A 77 -24.11 -3.31 22.52
C GLN A 77 -22.75 -3.87 23.00
N GLY A 78 -21.70 -3.06 22.92
CA GLY A 78 -20.32 -3.43 23.27
C GLY A 78 -19.59 -4.37 22.29
N ARG A 79 -20.26 -4.86 21.23
CA ARG A 79 -19.65 -5.65 20.17
C ARG A 79 -18.90 -4.73 19.20
N ARG A 80 -17.73 -5.14 18.73
CA ARG A 80 -17.03 -4.43 17.65
C ARG A 80 -17.85 -4.57 16.35
N ASP A 81 -18.20 -3.44 15.76
CA ASP A 81 -18.86 -3.36 14.45
C ASP A 81 -18.05 -4.14 13.40
N PRO A 82 -18.64 -5.13 12.70
CA PRO A 82 -17.95 -5.93 11.69
C PRO A 82 -17.48 -5.12 10.46
N PHE A 83 -18.03 -3.93 10.24
CA PHE A 83 -17.64 -3.03 9.15
C PHE A 83 -16.57 -2.01 9.58
N ARG A 84 -16.26 -1.91 10.88
CA ARG A 84 -15.19 -1.04 11.38
C ARG A 84 -13.83 -1.73 11.27
N SER A 85 -13.00 -1.24 10.34
CA SER A 85 -11.65 -1.73 10.04
C SER A 85 -10.87 -2.20 11.27
N LEU A 86 -10.22 -3.36 11.15
CA LEU A 86 -9.36 -3.91 12.19
C LEU A 86 -8.12 -3.05 12.42
N ILE A 87 -7.53 -2.57 11.32
CA ILE A 87 -6.46 -1.58 11.27
C ILE A 87 -7.09 -0.20 11.54
N GLY A 88 -6.64 0.46 12.62
CA GLY A 88 -7.04 1.84 12.91
C GLY A 88 -6.44 2.83 11.89
N PRO A 89 -6.83 4.11 11.95
CA PRO A 89 -6.10 5.17 11.23
C PRO A 89 -4.61 5.05 11.50
N ARG A 90 -3.77 5.09 10.46
CA ARG A 90 -2.30 5.10 10.65
C ARG A 90 -1.98 6.29 11.54
N GLN A 91 -1.24 6.06 12.62
CA GLN A 91 -0.80 7.14 13.48
C GLN A 91 0.02 8.12 12.63
N SER A 92 -0.46 9.35 12.51
CA SER A 92 0.32 10.44 11.94
C SER A 92 1.42 10.74 12.96
N LEU A 93 2.66 10.33 12.67
CA LEU A 93 3.80 10.77 13.47
C LEU A 93 4.15 12.20 13.05
N GLY A 94 3.30 13.16 13.47
CA GLY A 94 3.58 14.58 13.30
C GLY A 94 2.34 15.44 13.06
N GLU A 95 1.38 15.49 13.98
CA GLU A 95 0.44 16.62 14.11
C GLU A 95 1.11 17.87 14.75
N GLY A 96 2.33 18.19 14.29
CA GLY A 96 2.92 19.53 14.42
C GLY A 96 2.62 20.34 13.15
N GLU A 97 2.80 21.65 13.20
CA GLU A 97 2.64 22.51 12.03
C GLU A 97 3.80 22.30 11.05
N ARG A 98 3.68 21.28 10.18
CA ARG A 98 4.70 20.93 9.20
C ARG A 98 4.76 22.00 8.10
N PRO A 99 5.95 22.44 7.66
CA PRO A 99 6.08 23.40 6.57
C PRO A 99 5.53 22.80 5.25
N PRO A 100 4.97 23.60 4.34
CA PRO A 100 4.39 23.09 3.10
C PRO A 100 5.47 22.57 2.12
N GLY A 101 5.14 21.48 1.42
CA GLY A 101 6.01 20.86 0.41
C GLY A 101 7.06 19.92 1.00
N VAL A 102 8.12 19.65 0.23
CA VAL A 102 9.16 18.64 0.53
C VAL A 102 9.70 18.69 1.98
N PRO A 103 9.98 19.87 2.60
CA PRO A 103 10.48 19.92 3.98
C PRO A 103 9.50 19.46 5.05
N GLY A 104 8.20 19.30 4.74
CA GLY A 104 7.17 18.82 5.66
C GLY A 104 6.72 17.38 5.44
N PHE A 105 7.29 16.69 4.46
CA PHE A 105 6.94 15.29 4.17
C PHE A 105 7.79 14.34 5.00
N LEU A 106 7.18 13.29 5.55
CA LEU A 106 7.94 12.18 6.14
C LEU A 106 8.56 11.31 5.04
N VAL A 107 9.74 10.74 5.29
CA VAL A 107 10.38 9.73 4.42
C VAL A 107 9.40 8.59 4.11
N ASP A 108 8.58 8.17 5.07
CA ASP A 108 7.59 7.10 4.89
C ASP A 108 6.40 7.51 4.00
N GLU A 109 6.02 8.79 3.98
CA GLU A 109 4.93 9.34 3.15
C GLU A 109 5.34 9.59 1.69
N ILE A 110 6.64 9.53 1.38
CA ILE A 110 7.19 9.80 0.04
C ILE A 110 7.24 8.54 -0.83
N ASP A 111 6.65 8.62 -2.02
CA ASP A 111 6.78 7.61 -3.08
C ASP A 111 7.71 8.09 -4.20
N LEU A 112 8.55 7.22 -4.75
CA LEU A 112 9.39 7.53 -5.93
C LEU A 112 8.57 7.38 -7.21
N ALA A 113 8.31 8.48 -7.91
CA ALA A 113 7.58 8.50 -9.18
C ALA A 113 8.49 8.33 -10.41
N GLY A 114 9.77 8.69 -10.31
CA GLY A 114 10.76 8.48 -11.38
C GLY A 114 12.08 9.21 -11.14
N VAL A 115 13.07 9.00 -12.00
CA VAL A 115 14.36 9.71 -11.96
C VAL A 115 14.70 10.24 -13.35
N VAL A 116 15.05 11.52 -13.42
CA VAL A 116 15.34 12.26 -14.65
C VAL A 116 16.82 12.62 -14.69
N LYS A 117 17.47 12.31 -15.82
CA LYS A 117 18.87 12.69 -16.07
C LYS A 117 18.93 14.06 -16.74
N THR A 118 19.46 15.06 -16.04
CA THR A 118 19.68 16.42 -16.55
C THR A 118 21.16 16.64 -16.89
N LYS A 119 21.49 17.76 -17.57
CA LYS A 119 22.88 18.18 -17.79
C LYS A 119 23.66 18.44 -16.49
N GLN A 120 22.95 18.71 -15.39
CA GLN A 120 23.53 19.02 -14.07
C GLN A 120 23.64 17.78 -13.15
N GLY A 121 23.12 16.62 -13.57
CA GLY A 121 23.06 15.41 -12.74
C GLY A 121 21.66 14.77 -12.72
N LEU A 122 21.49 13.78 -11.84
CA LEU A 122 20.21 13.12 -11.61
C LEU A 122 19.31 13.99 -10.72
N VAL A 123 18.02 14.01 -11.03
CA VAL A 123 16.95 14.64 -10.26
C VAL A 123 15.86 13.60 -10.08
N ALA A 124 15.40 13.36 -8.86
CA ALA A 124 14.30 12.45 -8.61
C ALA A 124 12.98 13.21 -8.64
N MET A 125 11.95 12.58 -9.21
CA MET A 125 10.57 13.02 -9.10
C MET A 125 9.90 12.17 -8.03
N ILE A 126 9.50 12.79 -6.93
CA ILE A 126 8.79 12.14 -5.83
C ILE A 126 7.33 12.56 -5.81
N LYS A 127 6.47 11.71 -5.25
CA LYS A 127 5.07 12.03 -4.95
C LYS A 127 4.92 12.20 -3.44
N GLY A 128 4.35 13.33 -3.03
CA GLY A 128 4.08 13.64 -1.62
C GLY A 128 2.74 13.09 -1.11
N PRO A 129 2.47 13.19 0.21
CA PRO A 129 1.18 12.84 0.81
C PRO A 129 0.00 13.65 0.24
N ASP A 130 0.27 14.87 -0.26
CA ASP A 130 -0.70 15.72 -0.95
C ASP A 130 -1.01 15.26 -2.40
N ASN A 131 -0.48 14.11 -2.80
CA ASN A 131 -0.55 13.50 -4.13
C ASN A 131 0.11 14.30 -5.27
N LYS A 132 0.87 15.36 -4.99
CA LYS A 132 1.57 16.15 -6.02
C LYS A 132 2.98 15.64 -6.26
N GLY A 133 3.47 15.91 -7.48
CA GLY A 133 4.84 15.60 -7.91
C GLY A 133 5.80 16.73 -7.56
N TYR A 134 6.93 16.40 -6.95
CA TYR A 134 8.01 17.32 -6.61
C TYR A 134 9.34 16.84 -7.19
N LEU A 135 10.18 17.77 -7.62
CA LEU A 135 11.54 17.49 -8.09
C LEU A 135 12.53 17.71 -6.94
N VAL A 136 13.33 16.69 -6.63
CA VAL A 136 14.31 16.72 -5.55
C VAL A 136 15.71 16.28 -6.01
N ARG A 137 16.72 16.80 -5.32
CA ARG A 137 18.16 16.62 -5.57
C ARG A 137 18.85 16.09 -4.31
N VAL A 138 20.05 15.54 -4.49
CA VAL A 138 20.90 15.15 -3.35
C VAL A 138 21.21 16.38 -2.50
N GLY A 139 20.95 16.27 -1.20
CA GLY A 139 21.05 17.36 -0.22
C GLY A 139 19.71 17.99 0.18
N ASP A 140 18.62 17.71 -0.54
CA ASP A 140 17.30 18.22 -0.15
C ASP A 140 16.83 17.58 1.16
N LYS A 141 16.24 18.41 2.03
CA LYS A 141 15.74 18.01 3.35
C LYS A 141 14.25 17.70 3.30
N VAL A 142 13.88 16.68 4.06
CA VAL A 142 12.51 16.26 4.36
C VAL A 142 12.29 16.38 5.87
N PHE A 143 11.08 16.15 6.36
CA PHE A 143 10.71 16.48 7.75
C PHE A 143 11.55 15.70 8.79
N ASP A 144 11.79 14.43 8.51
CA ASP A 144 12.50 13.46 9.36
C ASP A 144 13.80 12.97 8.71
N GLY A 145 14.45 13.74 7.82
CA GLY A 145 15.69 13.30 7.18
C GLY A 145 16.21 14.14 6.01
N GLU A 146 17.15 13.57 5.25
CA GLU A 146 17.69 14.19 4.03
C GLU A 146 17.99 13.18 2.91
N LEU A 147 17.89 13.62 1.67
CA LEU A 147 18.14 12.83 0.47
C LEU A 147 19.65 12.72 0.19
N ILE A 148 20.27 11.61 0.57
CA ILE A 148 21.73 11.41 0.47
C ILE A 148 22.19 10.85 -0.88
N ARG A 149 21.32 10.14 -1.63
CA ARG A 149 21.70 9.52 -2.92
C ARG A 149 20.51 9.35 -3.86
N ILE A 150 20.75 9.59 -5.14
CA ILE A 150 19.82 9.29 -6.25
C ILE A 150 20.51 8.29 -7.20
N ALA A 151 19.85 7.17 -7.48
CA ALA A 151 20.23 6.19 -8.50
C ALA A 151 19.19 6.18 -9.65
N GLN A 152 19.34 5.32 -10.66
CA GLN A 152 18.45 5.35 -11.85
C GLN A 152 17.00 4.90 -11.57
N GLY A 153 16.79 4.08 -10.54
CA GLY A 153 15.47 3.55 -10.16
C GLY A 153 15.25 3.49 -8.64
N SER A 154 16.09 4.16 -7.86
CA SER A 154 15.92 4.27 -6.40
C SER A 154 16.52 5.55 -5.86
N ILE A 155 16.03 5.97 -4.69
CA ILE A 155 16.57 7.06 -3.90
C ILE A 155 16.84 6.57 -2.48
N VAL A 156 17.86 7.14 -1.83
CA VAL A 156 18.24 6.79 -0.45
C VAL A 156 18.15 8.03 0.41
N PHE A 157 17.29 7.97 1.44
CA PHE A 157 17.20 8.96 2.50
C PHE A 157 18.00 8.51 3.72
N ARG A 158 18.60 9.46 4.44
CA ARG A 158 19.02 9.26 5.83
C ARG A 158 17.91 9.81 6.72
N GLN A 159 17.12 8.91 7.30
CA GLN A 159 16.00 9.21 8.21
C GLN A 159 16.50 9.31 9.65
N GLU A 160 15.99 10.26 10.43
CA GLU A 160 16.20 10.38 11.87
C GLU A 160 15.21 9.50 12.63
N VAL A 161 15.71 8.55 13.41
CA VAL A 161 14.90 7.60 14.17
C VAL A 161 14.91 8.01 15.64
N ASN A 162 13.77 8.48 16.14
CA ASN A 162 13.58 8.85 17.54
C ASN A 162 13.10 7.66 18.38
N ASP A 163 13.91 6.60 18.44
CA ASP A 163 13.67 5.41 19.27
C ASP A 163 14.76 5.33 20.36
N PRO A 164 14.43 5.45 21.66
CA PRO A 164 15.42 5.39 22.74
C PRO A 164 16.05 4.01 22.92
N THR A 165 15.55 2.97 22.25
CA THR A 165 16.13 1.62 22.25
C THR A 165 17.21 1.44 21.18
N GLN A 166 17.28 2.30 20.16
CA GLN A 166 18.31 2.23 19.13
C GLN A 166 19.52 3.12 19.47
N ILE A 167 20.72 2.55 19.32
CA ILE A 167 21.99 3.28 19.47
C ILE A 167 22.21 4.21 18.27
N GLU A 168 21.77 3.79 17.09
CA GLU A 168 21.86 4.57 15.85
C GLU A 168 20.67 5.52 15.73
N ARG A 169 20.94 6.83 15.73
CA ARG A 169 19.92 7.88 15.53
C ARG A 169 19.48 8.03 14.07
N TYR A 170 20.18 7.37 13.14
CA TYR A 170 20.01 7.52 11.71
C TYR A 170 19.84 6.16 11.06
N LYS A 171 18.85 6.05 10.17
CA LYS A 171 18.59 4.86 9.36
C LYS A 171 18.61 5.23 7.88
N GLU A 172 19.25 4.41 7.05
CA GLU A 172 19.10 4.54 5.61
C GLU A 172 17.79 3.89 5.14
N VAL A 173 16.97 4.67 4.41
CA VAL A 173 15.72 4.18 3.81
C VAL A 173 15.85 4.29 2.30
N VAL A 174 15.81 3.14 1.62
CA VAL A 174 15.78 3.06 0.17
C VAL A 174 14.33 3.04 -0.31
N LYS A 175 13.96 4.00 -1.16
CA LYS A 175 12.70 4.00 -1.89
C LYS A 175 12.99 3.62 -3.34
N GLU A 176 12.39 2.52 -3.80
CA GLU A 176 12.53 2.03 -5.17
C GLU A 176 11.36 2.50 -6.06
N LEU A 177 11.61 2.58 -7.35
CA LEU A 177 10.62 2.98 -8.34
C LEU A 177 9.63 1.83 -8.57
N VAL A 178 8.40 1.99 -8.08
CA VAL A 178 7.34 0.99 -8.27
C VAL A 178 6.81 1.07 -9.71
N PRO A 179 6.97 0.03 -10.55
CA PRO A 179 6.46 0.04 -11.91
C PRO A 179 4.93 0.01 -11.90
N GLN A 180 4.31 1.04 -12.48
CA GLN A 180 2.86 1.16 -12.60
C GLN A 180 2.34 0.10 -13.59
N THR A 181 1.98 -1.08 -13.07
CA THR A 181 1.37 -2.14 -13.86
C THR A 181 -0.08 -1.75 -14.16
N VAL A 182 -0.29 -1.12 -15.31
CA VAL A 182 -1.63 -0.79 -15.81
C VAL A 182 -2.39 -2.10 -16.07
N LYS A 183 -3.30 -2.44 -15.17
CA LYS A 183 -4.30 -3.49 -15.42
C LYS A 183 -5.21 -3.00 -16.56
N LYS A 184 -5.22 -3.74 -17.66
CA LYS A 184 -6.19 -3.62 -18.75
C LYS A 184 -7.45 -4.41 -18.41
#